data_AF-A0A3C0ULJ9-F1
#
_entry.id   AF-A0A3C0ULJ9-F1
#
_cell.length_a   1.000
_cell.length_b   1.000
_cell.length_c   1.000
_cell.angle_alpha   90.00
_cell.angle_beta   90.00
_cell.angle_gamma   90.00
#
_symmetry.space_group_name_H-M   'P 1'
#
loop_
_entity.id
_entity.type
_entity.pdbx_description
1 polymer ?
#
loop_
_entity_poly.entity_id
_entity_poly.type
_entity_poly.pdbx_seq_one_letter_code
_entity_poly.pdbx_strand_id
1 'polypeptide(L)'
;MLLSGPMIMVLLGGQEDIWMWGIAAWMMLSYLRSHNDGFGLGVRFSTGLIVIKATFVFWFFPLWFLLKKRWGFLLGMVAVGIPSLAVLYAVMQLDFLMPVQMGTTNLLTPNLFTISRPWLTYLFGSLPTLTVFSWAGMVITLSVSVLAVYRFRNFALEYTLPLAYLATYLAMSIFQPTSVGYYAFAYLLPLMMELVDWKKQRHVVVLLFLNLLLVVQPFIFTHINSPTYDDLTVFSQPLFVLEYTLQVLNVACFGWYLWQVYRKNVSSPQLA
;
A
#
# COMPACT_ATOMS: atom_id res chain seq x y z
N MET A 1 -21.58 -5.60 -13.00
CA MET A 1 -20.60 -5.20 -11.98
C MET A 1 -21.03 -5.84 -10.66
N LEU A 2 -20.52 -7.02 -10.34
CA LEU A 2 -20.62 -7.55 -8.97
C LEU A 2 -19.54 -6.82 -8.16
N LEU A 3 -19.95 -6.06 -7.14
CA LEU A 3 -19.02 -5.52 -6.14
C LEU A 3 -18.20 -6.70 -5.59
N SER A 4 -16.88 -6.59 -5.60
CA SER A 4 -16.04 -7.60 -4.98
C SER A 4 -16.38 -7.69 -3.48
N GLY A 5 -16.40 -8.89 -2.89
CA GLY A 5 -16.69 -9.11 -1.46
C GLY A 5 -15.96 -8.14 -0.50
N PRO A 6 -14.67 -7.84 -0.76
CA PRO A 6 -13.94 -6.71 -0.20
C PRO A 6 -14.69 -5.35 -0.20
N MET A 7 -15.21 -4.90 -1.33
CA MET A 7 -15.95 -3.63 -1.42
C MET A 7 -17.23 -3.62 -0.58
N ILE A 8 -17.90 -4.78 -0.42
CA ILE A 8 -19.12 -4.88 0.39
C ILE A 8 -18.78 -4.70 1.87
N MET A 9 -17.74 -5.39 2.36
CA MET A 9 -17.23 -5.23 3.74
C MET A 9 -16.76 -3.79 4.02
N VAL A 10 -16.21 -3.10 3.02
CA VAL A 10 -15.64 -1.76 3.19
C VAL A 10 -16.71 -0.65 3.11
N LEU A 11 -17.67 -0.76 2.19
CA LEU A 11 -18.76 0.20 2.07
C LEU A 11 -19.79 0.07 3.20
N LEU A 12 -20.04 -1.14 3.69
CA LEU A 12 -20.95 -1.38 4.81
C LEU A 12 -20.26 -1.34 6.17
N GLY A 13 -18.96 -1.64 6.24
CA GLY A 13 -18.17 -1.61 7.47
C GLY A 13 -17.67 -0.22 7.86
N GLY A 14 -17.90 0.81 7.03
CA GLY A 14 -17.58 2.21 7.36
C GLY A 14 -16.10 2.49 7.57
N GLN A 15 -15.22 1.71 6.94
CA GLN A 15 -13.78 1.80 7.17
C GLN A 15 -13.20 3.05 6.49
N GLU A 16 -12.64 3.97 7.28
CA GLU A 16 -12.09 5.25 6.83
C GLU A 16 -10.97 5.12 5.79
N ASP A 17 -10.26 3.98 5.78
CA ASP A 17 -9.21 3.65 4.82
C ASP A 17 -9.70 3.68 3.36
N ILE A 18 -11.01 3.55 3.10
CA ILE A 18 -11.59 3.70 1.75
C ILE A 18 -11.35 5.11 1.18
N TRP A 19 -11.24 6.13 2.02
CA TRP A 19 -11.08 7.51 1.55
C TRP A 19 -9.68 7.76 0.99
N MET A 20 -8.70 6.86 1.17
CA MET A 20 -7.34 7.02 0.64
C MET A 20 -7.33 7.18 -0.88
N TRP A 21 -8.10 6.36 -1.60
CA TRP A 21 -8.22 6.51 -3.05
C TRP A 21 -9.12 7.70 -3.42
N GLY A 22 -10.07 8.09 -2.55
CA GLY A 22 -10.90 9.28 -2.73
C GLY A 22 -10.08 10.56 -2.76
N ILE A 23 -9.06 10.67 -1.90
CA ILE A 23 -8.12 11.81 -1.92
C ILE A 23 -7.22 11.77 -3.14
N ALA A 24 -6.75 10.58 -3.54
CA ALA A 24 -6.01 10.43 -4.80
C ALA A 24 -6.86 10.88 -6.01
N ALA A 25 -8.15 10.53 -6.03
CA ALA A 25 -9.10 10.99 -7.05
C ALA A 25 -9.33 12.50 -6.98
N TRP A 26 -9.45 13.08 -5.78
CA TRP A 26 -9.58 14.54 -5.59
C TRP A 26 -8.34 15.30 -6.09
N MET A 27 -7.14 14.78 -5.83
CA MET A 27 -5.89 15.30 -6.38
C MET A 27 -5.89 15.23 -7.91
N MET A 28 -6.27 14.09 -8.48
CA MET A 28 -6.38 13.91 -9.94
C MET A 28 -7.38 14.89 -10.57
N LEU A 29 -8.58 15.03 -10.00
CA LEU A 29 -9.60 15.97 -10.47
C LEU A 29 -9.12 17.42 -10.43
N SER A 30 -8.43 17.81 -9.36
CA SER A 30 -7.84 19.15 -9.29
C SER A 30 -6.76 19.35 -10.35
N TYR A 31 -5.92 18.34 -10.58
CA TYR A 31 -4.87 18.42 -11.58
C TYR A 31 -5.49 18.55 -12.98
N LEU A 32 -6.51 17.76 -13.31
CA LEU A 32 -7.22 17.82 -14.60
C LEU A 32 -7.86 19.19 -14.86
N ARG A 33 -8.34 19.89 -13.84
CA ARG A 33 -8.98 21.21 -13.99
C ARG A 33 -7.99 22.37 -14.11
N SER A 34 -6.86 22.30 -13.41
CA SER A 34 -5.95 23.43 -13.27
C SER A 34 -4.62 23.25 -14.01
N HIS A 35 -4.31 22.00 -14.41
CA HIS A 35 -2.99 21.56 -14.86
C HIS A 35 -1.84 22.01 -13.95
N ASN A 36 -2.15 22.31 -12.68
CA ASN A 36 -1.19 22.81 -11.71
C ASN A 36 -0.77 21.68 -10.78
N ASP A 37 0.48 21.25 -10.93
CA ASP A 37 1.13 20.22 -10.15
C ASP A 37 1.92 20.74 -8.93
N GLY A 38 1.78 22.03 -8.60
CA GLY A 38 2.51 22.69 -7.52
C GLY A 38 1.74 22.77 -6.19
N PHE A 39 1.62 23.99 -5.66
CA PHE A 39 1.10 24.28 -4.32
C PHE A 39 -0.26 23.65 -4.02
N GLY A 40 -1.21 23.76 -4.96
CA GLY A 40 -2.55 23.22 -4.77
C GLY A 40 -2.57 21.70 -4.56
N LEU A 41 -1.73 20.94 -5.26
CA LEU A 41 -1.63 19.49 -5.01
C LEU A 41 -1.01 19.19 -3.65
N GLY A 42 -0.03 19.98 -3.23
CA GLY A 42 0.64 19.84 -1.92
C GLY A 42 -0.32 20.04 -0.76
N VAL A 43 -1.16 21.07 -0.83
CA VAL A 43 -2.20 21.34 0.17
C VAL A 43 -3.15 20.14 0.29
N ARG A 44 -3.65 19.63 -0.83
CA ARG A 44 -4.60 18.49 -0.85
C ARG A 44 -3.98 17.20 -0.33
N PHE A 45 -2.72 16.94 -0.70
CA PHE A 45 -1.98 15.80 -0.20
C PHE A 45 -1.84 15.87 1.33
N SER A 46 -1.46 17.03 1.87
CA SER A 46 -1.36 17.22 3.32
C SER A 46 -2.70 17.16 4.04
N THR A 47 -3.78 17.69 3.45
CA THR A 47 -5.13 17.49 4.01
C THR A 47 -5.45 16.00 4.12
N GLY A 48 -5.06 15.20 3.14
CA GLY A 48 -5.25 13.75 3.21
C GLY A 48 -4.42 13.04 4.26
N LEU A 49 -3.18 13.48 4.49
CA LEU A 49 -2.36 12.98 5.59
C LEU A 49 -3.02 13.21 6.96
N ILE A 50 -3.67 14.36 7.14
CA ILE A 50 -4.32 14.74 8.40
C ILE A 50 -5.61 13.95 8.61
N VAL A 51 -6.41 13.81 7.56
CA VAL A 51 -7.76 13.23 7.67
C VAL A 51 -7.75 11.71 7.74
N ILE A 52 -6.81 11.04 7.06
CA ILE A 52 -6.84 9.58 6.94
C ILE A 52 -5.80 8.94 7.84
N LYS A 53 -4.54 8.93 7.40
CA LYS A 53 -3.51 8.12 8.06
C LYS A 53 -2.12 8.54 7.63
N ALA A 54 -1.18 8.40 8.56
CA ALA A 54 0.24 8.65 8.29
C ALA A 54 0.82 7.75 7.20
N THR A 55 0.27 6.55 6.97
CA THR A 55 0.71 5.63 5.89
C THR A 55 0.53 6.21 4.49
N PHE A 56 -0.32 7.21 4.33
CA PHE A 56 -0.47 7.94 3.07
C PHE A 56 0.81 8.72 2.69
N VAL A 57 1.71 8.99 3.65
CA VAL A 57 2.99 9.68 3.40
C VAL A 57 3.92 8.88 2.50
N PHE A 58 3.81 7.55 2.46
CA PHE A 58 4.65 6.72 1.59
C PHE A 58 4.46 7.07 0.11
N TRP A 59 3.27 7.57 -0.26
CA TRP A 59 2.96 7.97 -1.63
C TRP A 59 3.68 9.26 -2.05
N PHE A 60 4.16 10.06 -1.09
CA PHE A 60 4.96 11.26 -1.34
C PHE A 60 6.20 10.95 -2.18
N PHE A 61 6.89 9.85 -1.89
CA PHE A 61 8.19 9.53 -2.49
C PHE A 61 8.11 9.27 -3.99
N PRO A 62 7.24 8.37 -4.50
CA PRO A 62 7.08 8.23 -5.95
C PRO A 62 6.53 9.51 -6.59
N LEU A 63 5.63 10.24 -5.94
CA LEU A 63 5.12 11.52 -6.47
C LEU A 63 6.22 12.56 -6.63
N TRP A 64 7.17 12.65 -5.71
CA TRP A 64 8.29 13.60 -5.77
C TRP A 64 9.06 13.54 -7.09
N PHE A 65 9.23 12.33 -7.65
CA PHE A 65 9.92 12.12 -8.92
C PHE A 65 9.04 12.29 -10.16
N LEU A 66 7.71 12.32 -9.99
CA LEU A 66 6.74 12.49 -11.07
C LEU A 66 6.29 13.94 -11.25
N LEU A 67 6.36 14.76 -10.20
CA LEU A 67 5.92 16.16 -10.22
C LEU A 67 6.98 17.07 -10.86
N LYS A 68 6.57 17.96 -11.77
CA LYS A 68 7.45 18.96 -12.38
C LYS A 68 7.70 20.12 -11.41
N LYS A 69 6.64 20.59 -10.72
CA LYS A 69 6.71 21.67 -9.71
C LYS A 69 6.89 21.15 -8.27
N ARG A 70 7.86 20.23 -8.08
CA ARG A 70 8.14 19.56 -6.77
C ARG A 70 8.26 20.51 -5.58
N TRP A 71 8.89 21.67 -5.77
CA TRP A 71 9.05 22.67 -4.70
C TRP A 71 7.75 23.38 -4.34
N GLY A 72 6.91 23.67 -5.34
CA GLY A 72 5.58 24.23 -5.08
C GLY A 72 4.71 23.24 -4.30
N PHE A 73 4.77 21.96 -4.66
CA PHE A 73 4.10 20.89 -3.93
C PHE A 73 4.60 20.79 -2.49
N LEU A 74 5.92 20.81 -2.26
CA LEU A 74 6.51 20.83 -0.91
C LEU A 74 6.01 22.02 -0.08
N LEU A 75 5.98 23.22 -0.68
CA LEU A 75 5.48 24.42 0.01
C LEU A 75 4.02 24.27 0.43
N GLY A 76 3.17 23.70 -0.44
CA GLY A 76 1.78 23.38 -0.10
C GLY A 76 1.69 22.38 1.04
N MET A 77 2.56 21.37 1.03
CA MET A 77 2.59 20.39 2.11
C MET A 77 3.00 21.00 3.45
N VAL A 78 4.06 21.80 3.44
CA VAL A 78 4.62 22.49 4.62
C VAL A 78 3.62 23.48 5.20
N ALA A 79 2.93 24.24 4.34
CA ALA A 79 1.93 25.24 4.76
C ALA A 79 0.78 24.64 5.56
N VAL A 80 0.44 23.37 5.33
CA VAL A 80 -0.63 22.66 6.05
C VAL A 80 -0.05 21.77 7.16
N GLY A 81 1.05 21.08 6.86
CA GLY A 81 1.68 20.09 7.73
C GLY A 81 2.32 20.70 8.98
N ILE A 82 3.08 21.80 8.86
CA ILE A 82 3.73 22.43 10.02
C ILE A 82 2.69 22.95 11.02
N PRO A 83 1.66 23.72 10.62
CA PRO A 83 0.62 24.15 11.57
C PRO A 83 -0.07 22.97 12.25
N SER A 84 -0.35 21.91 11.51
CA SER A 84 -1.01 20.72 12.06
C SER A 84 -0.12 19.99 13.07
N LEU A 85 1.17 19.83 12.78
CA LEU A 85 2.14 19.26 13.71
C LEU A 85 2.33 20.13 14.97
N ALA A 86 2.33 21.45 14.82
CA ALA A 86 2.42 22.37 15.95
C ALA A 86 1.21 22.23 16.89
N VAL A 87 -0.01 22.12 16.32
CA VAL A 87 -1.23 21.86 17.10
C VAL A 87 -1.17 20.49 17.77
N LEU A 88 -0.78 19.44 17.05
CA LEU A 88 -0.65 18.09 17.61
C LEU A 88 0.36 18.03 18.77
N TYR A 89 1.52 18.66 18.61
CA TYR A 89 2.53 18.74 19.66
C TYR A 89 2.03 19.54 20.87
N ALA A 90 1.31 20.64 20.65
CA ALA A 90 0.74 21.44 21.73
C ALA A 90 -0.31 20.66 22.55
N VAL A 91 -1.10 19.79 21.90
CA VAL A 91 -2.19 19.04 22.55
C VAL A 91 -1.71 17.72 23.15
N MET A 92 -0.85 16.98 22.45
CA MET A 92 -0.50 15.59 22.77
C MET A 92 1.01 15.36 22.97
N GLN A 93 1.83 16.43 22.98
CA GLN A 93 3.28 16.34 23.15
C GLN A 93 3.93 15.38 22.15
N LEU A 94 4.56 14.29 22.60
CA LEU A 94 5.17 13.28 21.71
C LEU A 94 4.27 12.06 21.49
N ASP A 95 3.10 12.00 22.12
CA ASP A 95 2.20 10.85 22.03
C ASP A 95 1.59 10.71 20.63
N PHE A 96 1.58 11.78 19.82
CA PHE A 96 1.19 11.68 18.41
C PHE A 96 2.14 10.77 17.59
N LEU A 97 3.33 10.42 18.09
CA LEU A 97 4.25 9.47 17.47
C LEU A 97 3.90 7.99 17.76
N MET A 98 2.92 7.73 18.62
CA MET A 98 2.47 6.37 18.97
C MET A 98 2.17 5.48 17.75
N PRO A 99 1.56 5.96 16.64
CA PRO A 99 1.34 5.13 15.44
C PRO A 99 2.63 4.60 14.80
N VAL A 100 3.72 5.36 14.87
CA VAL A 100 5.04 4.92 14.38
C VAL A 100 5.61 3.83 15.29
N GLN A 101 5.39 3.96 16.59
CA GLN A 101 5.84 2.99 17.60
C GLN A 101 5.05 1.67 17.55
N MET A 102 3.74 1.73 17.29
CA MET A 102 2.92 0.53 17.06
C MET A 102 3.38 -0.26 15.83
N GLY A 103 3.99 0.43 14.85
CA GLY A 103 4.55 -0.18 13.66
C GLY A 103 5.82 -1.02 13.90
N THR A 104 6.39 -0.97 15.10
CA THR A 104 7.56 -1.78 15.48
C THR A 104 7.20 -2.88 16.47
N THR A 105 5.94 -2.98 16.90
CA THR A 105 5.49 -3.95 17.92
C THR A 105 4.55 -5.02 17.39
N ASN A 106 3.77 -4.73 16.35
CA ASN A 106 2.75 -5.66 15.84
C ASN A 106 3.13 -6.23 14.47
N LEU A 107 3.15 -7.57 14.39
CA LEU A 107 3.23 -8.31 13.13
C LEU A 107 1.82 -8.51 12.58
N LEU A 108 1.61 -8.07 11.35
CA LEU A 108 0.33 -8.21 10.66
C LEU A 108 0.56 -8.93 9.34
N THR A 109 -0.05 -10.11 9.19
CA THR A 109 0.06 -10.98 8.02
C THR A 109 -1.02 -10.64 6.98
N PRO A 110 -0.83 -10.99 5.69
CA PRO A 110 0.34 -11.59 5.07
C PRO A 110 1.33 -10.53 4.53
N ASN A 111 2.63 -10.76 4.69
CA ASN A 111 3.68 -9.97 4.04
C ASN A 111 4.95 -10.83 3.81
N LEU A 112 5.94 -10.30 3.08
CA LEU A 112 7.16 -11.04 2.75
C LEU A 112 8.00 -11.36 4.00
N PHE A 113 7.94 -10.52 5.04
CA PHE A 113 8.65 -10.77 6.29
C PHE A 113 8.06 -11.98 7.01
N THR A 114 6.75 -12.08 7.16
CA THR A 114 6.10 -13.20 7.86
C THR A 114 6.33 -14.53 7.16
N ILE A 115 6.34 -14.53 5.82
CA ILE A 115 6.68 -15.72 5.02
C ILE A 115 8.16 -16.10 5.18
N SER A 116 9.07 -15.13 5.23
CA SER A 116 10.51 -15.42 5.31
C SER A 116 10.99 -15.78 6.72
N ARG A 117 10.25 -15.43 7.79
CA ARG A 117 10.64 -15.67 9.20
C ARG A 117 11.09 -17.11 9.50
N PRO A 118 10.33 -18.18 9.21
CA PRO A 118 10.76 -19.54 9.54
C PRO A 118 12.11 -19.91 8.91
N TRP A 119 12.36 -19.41 7.71
CA TRP A 119 13.59 -19.66 6.96
C TRP A 119 14.76 -18.81 7.49
N LEU A 120 14.50 -17.55 7.85
CA LEU A 120 15.51 -16.67 8.43
C LEU A 120 15.97 -17.20 9.79
N THR A 121 15.05 -17.68 10.64
CA THR A 121 15.41 -18.30 11.92
C THR A 121 16.24 -19.56 11.72
N TYR A 122 15.86 -20.41 10.76
CA TYR A 122 16.63 -21.60 10.42
C TYR A 122 18.04 -21.29 9.92
N LEU A 123 18.21 -20.25 9.09
CA LEU A 123 19.51 -19.90 8.50
C LEU A 123 20.43 -19.15 9.45
N PHE A 124 19.89 -18.23 10.26
CA PHE A 124 20.68 -17.32 11.11
C PHE A 124 20.66 -17.68 12.60
N GLY A 125 19.85 -18.66 13.01
CA GLY A 125 19.70 -19.11 14.40
C GLY A 125 19.02 -18.11 15.34
N SER A 126 18.86 -16.85 14.91
CA SER A 126 18.14 -15.81 15.64
C SER A 126 17.55 -14.79 14.66
N LEU A 127 16.35 -14.29 14.97
CA LEU A 127 15.69 -13.26 14.18
C LEU A 127 16.20 -11.86 14.58
N PRO A 128 16.51 -10.97 13.61
CA PRO A 128 16.63 -9.55 13.87
C PRO A 128 15.38 -8.98 14.57
N THR A 129 15.56 -7.91 15.35
CA THR A 129 14.43 -7.26 16.02
C THR A 129 13.39 -6.76 15.01
N LEU A 130 12.11 -6.77 15.40
CA LEU A 130 11.02 -6.31 14.54
C LEU A 130 11.23 -4.86 14.06
N THR A 131 11.86 -4.02 14.89
CA THR A 131 12.28 -2.67 14.54
C THR A 131 13.17 -2.65 13.29
N VAL A 132 14.20 -3.50 13.22
CA VAL A 132 15.10 -3.58 12.06
C VAL A 132 14.32 -3.99 10.81
N PHE A 133 13.40 -4.96 10.94
CA PHE A 133 12.54 -5.37 9.83
C PHE A 133 11.56 -4.27 9.39
N SER A 134 10.99 -3.50 10.30
CA SER A 134 10.11 -2.37 9.96
C SER A 134 10.87 -1.28 9.21
N TRP A 135 12.08 -0.91 9.65
CA TRP A 135 12.90 0.07 8.95
C TRP A 135 13.39 -0.43 7.59
N ALA A 136 13.86 -1.68 7.52
CA ALA A 136 14.27 -2.29 6.25
C ALA A 136 13.10 -2.37 5.28
N GLY A 137 11.94 -2.83 5.76
CA GLY A 137 10.69 -2.88 5.02
C GLY A 137 10.29 -1.51 4.47
N MET A 138 10.35 -0.47 5.31
CA MET A 138 10.09 0.92 4.90
C MET A 138 11.01 1.36 3.76
N VAL A 139 12.33 1.17 3.89
CA VAL A 139 13.31 1.55 2.86
C VAL A 139 13.06 0.79 1.56
N ILE A 140 12.73 -0.51 1.64
CA ILE A 140 12.42 -1.33 0.46
C ILE A 140 11.12 -0.87 -0.18
N THR A 141 10.04 -0.65 0.59
CA THR A 141 8.76 -0.14 0.07
C THR A 141 8.94 1.17 -0.67
N LEU A 142 9.68 2.12 -0.09
CA LEU A 142 9.96 3.42 -0.73
C LEU A 142 10.79 3.25 -2.00
N SER A 143 11.84 2.43 -1.95
CA SER A 143 12.71 2.20 -3.10
C SER A 143 11.95 1.52 -4.25
N VAL A 144 11.20 0.46 -3.96
CA VAL A 144 10.46 -0.32 -4.96
C VAL A 144 9.32 0.50 -5.55
N SER A 145 8.58 1.27 -4.74
CA SER A 145 7.49 2.12 -5.23
C SER A 145 8.00 3.21 -6.18
N VAL A 146 9.13 3.85 -5.85
CA VAL A 146 9.80 4.81 -6.74
C VAL A 146 10.28 4.12 -8.01
N LEU A 147 11.01 3.00 -7.92
CA LEU A 147 11.54 2.27 -9.08
C LEU A 147 10.43 1.82 -10.04
N ALA A 148 9.31 1.35 -9.49
CA ALA A 148 8.16 0.89 -10.28
C ALA A 148 7.61 1.99 -11.21
N VAL A 149 7.68 3.25 -10.79
CA VAL A 149 7.12 4.38 -11.55
C VAL A 149 8.14 5.35 -12.14
N TYR A 150 9.42 5.22 -11.77
CA TYR A 150 10.49 6.15 -12.18
C TYR A 150 10.64 6.25 -13.70
N ARG A 151 10.36 5.16 -14.42
CA ARG A 151 10.37 5.14 -15.89
C ARG A 151 9.27 6.00 -16.52
N PHE A 152 8.22 6.31 -15.76
CA PHE A 152 7.11 7.13 -16.23
C PHE A 152 7.27 8.63 -15.90
N ARG A 153 8.41 9.07 -15.35
CA ARG A 153 8.63 10.47 -14.93
C ARG A 153 8.41 11.54 -16.00
N ASN A 154 8.47 11.16 -17.27
CA ASN A 154 8.27 12.08 -18.40
C ASN A 154 6.82 12.08 -18.92
N PHE A 155 5.93 11.23 -18.39
CA PHE A 155 4.53 11.16 -18.81
C PHE A 155 3.67 12.15 -18.04
N ALA A 156 2.46 12.41 -18.55
CA ALA A 156 1.48 13.26 -17.89
C ALA A 156 1.09 12.69 -16.52
N LEU A 157 0.90 13.58 -15.53
CA LEU A 157 0.57 13.19 -14.16
C LEU A 157 -0.74 12.41 -14.06
N GLU A 158 -1.67 12.64 -14.99
CA GLU A 158 -2.97 11.94 -15.09
C GLU A 158 -2.80 10.42 -15.19
N TYR A 159 -1.75 10.01 -15.91
CA TYR A 159 -1.42 8.60 -16.11
C TYR A 159 -0.57 8.05 -14.95
N THR A 160 0.37 8.86 -14.44
CA THR A 160 1.36 8.37 -13.49
C THR A 160 0.88 8.39 -12.04
N LEU A 161 -0.08 9.25 -11.70
CA LEU A 161 -0.61 9.39 -10.35
C LEU A 161 -1.32 8.11 -9.86
N PRO A 162 -2.24 7.47 -10.63
CA PRO A 162 -2.82 6.19 -10.22
C PRO A 162 -1.78 5.07 -10.09
N LEU A 163 -0.78 5.04 -10.98
CA LEU A 163 0.29 4.04 -10.93
C LEU A 163 1.21 4.23 -9.72
N ALA A 164 1.52 5.48 -9.36
CA ALA A 164 2.29 5.79 -8.17
C ALA A 164 1.54 5.37 -6.90
N TYR A 165 0.23 5.61 -6.86
CA TYR A 165 -0.62 5.19 -5.76
C TYR A 165 -0.58 3.66 -5.63
N LEU A 166 -0.87 2.94 -6.72
CA LEU A 166 -0.86 1.48 -6.74
C LEU A 166 0.51 0.89 -6.38
N ALA A 167 1.60 1.42 -6.95
CA ALA A 167 2.95 0.96 -6.64
C ALA A 167 3.27 1.10 -5.15
N THR A 168 2.87 2.21 -4.54
CA THR A 168 3.09 2.48 -3.11
C THR A 168 2.39 1.45 -2.24
N TYR A 169 1.08 1.29 -2.41
CA TYR A 169 0.30 0.41 -1.54
C TYR A 169 0.56 -1.07 -1.81
N LEU A 170 0.83 -1.47 -3.06
CA LEU A 170 1.27 -2.84 -3.36
C LEU A 170 2.64 -3.13 -2.74
N ALA A 171 3.60 -2.21 -2.83
CA ALA A 171 4.90 -2.38 -2.18
C ALA A 171 4.78 -2.40 -0.65
N MET A 172 3.87 -1.60 -0.09
CA MET A 172 3.58 -1.61 1.35
C MET A 172 3.01 -2.97 1.80
N SER A 173 2.04 -3.53 1.06
CA SER A 173 1.48 -4.87 1.33
C SER A 173 2.48 -6.01 1.22
N ILE A 174 3.56 -5.85 0.45
CA ILE A 174 4.59 -6.88 0.32
C ILE A 174 5.67 -6.72 1.40
N PHE A 175 6.18 -5.49 1.58
CA PHE A 175 7.41 -5.25 2.33
C PHE A 175 7.21 -4.55 3.67
N GLN A 176 5.99 -4.29 4.13
CA GLN A 176 5.82 -3.69 5.45
C GLN A 176 5.28 -4.73 6.44
N PRO A 177 5.98 -4.99 7.57
CA PRO A 177 5.57 -6.03 8.52
C PRO A 177 4.25 -5.72 9.23
N THR A 178 3.79 -4.49 9.13
CA THR A 178 2.55 -3.96 9.69
C THR A 178 1.45 -3.82 8.63
N SER A 179 1.70 -4.22 7.39
CA SER A 179 0.70 -4.16 6.35
C SER A 179 -0.15 -5.41 6.39
N VAL A 180 -1.44 -5.21 6.57
CA VAL A 180 -2.38 -6.30 6.66
C VAL A 180 -3.02 -6.53 5.30
N GLY A 181 -3.32 -7.79 5.00
CA GLY A 181 -3.98 -8.16 3.74
C GLY A 181 -5.26 -7.36 3.50
N TYR A 182 -5.99 -6.98 4.55
CA TYR A 182 -7.18 -6.14 4.43
C TYR A 182 -6.91 -4.71 3.94
N TYR A 183 -5.69 -4.18 4.00
CA TYR A 183 -5.39 -2.89 3.34
C TYR A 183 -5.47 -2.97 1.82
N ALA A 184 -5.59 -4.18 1.25
CA ALA A 184 -5.95 -4.34 -0.15
C ALA A 184 -7.18 -3.52 -0.54
N PHE A 185 -8.12 -3.33 0.37
CA PHE A 185 -9.32 -2.51 0.15
C PHE A 185 -9.03 -1.05 -0.21
N ALA A 186 -7.93 -0.48 0.31
CA ALA A 186 -7.52 0.89 0.04
C ALA A 186 -7.12 1.11 -1.43
N TYR A 187 -6.74 0.04 -2.15
CA TYR A 187 -6.21 0.14 -3.51
C TYR A 187 -6.83 -0.84 -4.51
N LEU A 188 -7.69 -1.76 -4.08
CA LEU A 188 -8.31 -2.77 -4.96
C LEU A 188 -9.19 -2.11 -6.05
N LEU A 189 -9.94 -1.07 -5.70
CA LEU A 189 -10.76 -0.34 -6.67
C LEU A 189 -9.89 0.36 -7.74
N PRO A 190 -8.91 1.21 -7.38
CA PRO A 190 -7.95 1.74 -8.35
C PRO A 190 -7.25 0.65 -9.17
N LEU A 191 -6.92 -0.50 -8.57
CA LEU A 191 -6.27 -1.62 -9.23
C LEU A 191 -7.17 -2.25 -10.30
N MET A 192 -8.45 -2.45 -9.98
CA MET A 192 -9.45 -2.97 -10.92
C MET A 192 -9.71 -2.02 -12.09
N MET A 193 -9.64 -0.71 -11.86
CA MET A 193 -9.84 0.27 -12.92
C MET A 193 -8.59 0.44 -13.80
N GLU A 194 -7.40 0.41 -13.21
CA GLU A 194 -6.17 0.81 -13.90
C GLU A 194 -5.37 -0.40 -14.43
N LEU A 195 -5.32 -1.54 -13.75
CA LEU A 195 -4.43 -2.67 -14.09
C LEU A 195 -5.16 -3.90 -14.65
N VAL A 196 -6.45 -4.06 -14.36
CA VAL A 196 -7.21 -5.23 -14.78
C VAL A 196 -7.76 -5.01 -16.19
N ASP A 197 -7.25 -5.80 -17.13
CA ASP A 197 -7.79 -5.88 -18.49
C ASP A 197 -8.88 -6.97 -18.52
N TRP A 198 -10.14 -6.54 -18.55
CA TRP A 198 -11.31 -7.43 -18.55
C TRP A 198 -11.40 -8.34 -19.78
N LYS A 199 -10.67 -8.03 -20.86
CA LYS A 199 -10.60 -8.90 -22.04
C LYS A 199 -9.65 -10.08 -21.83
N LYS A 200 -8.70 -9.97 -20.89
CA LYS A 200 -7.71 -11.01 -20.61
C LYS A 200 -8.17 -11.88 -19.46
N GLN A 201 -8.53 -13.13 -19.77
CA GLN A 201 -8.95 -14.12 -18.77
C GLN A 201 -7.95 -14.26 -17.61
N ARG A 202 -6.64 -14.17 -17.88
CA ARG A 202 -5.61 -14.23 -16.83
C ARG A 202 -5.75 -13.12 -15.78
N HIS A 203 -6.08 -11.89 -16.17
CA HIS A 203 -6.24 -10.78 -15.23
C HIS A 203 -7.48 -10.97 -14.35
N VAL A 204 -8.57 -11.47 -14.96
CA VAL A 204 -9.81 -11.76 -14.25
C VAL A 204 -9.63 -12.91 -13.26
N VAL A 205 -8.97 -14.00 -13.67
CA VAL A 205 -8.70 -15.15 -12.80
C VAL A 205 -7.82 -14.75 -11.61
N VAL A 206 -6.73 -14.00 -11.84
CA VAL A 206 -5.85 -13.53 -10.75
C VAL A 206 -6.61 -12.59 -9.81
N LEU A 207 -7.49 -11.73 -10.33
CA LEU A 207 -8.33 -10.85 -9.50
C LEU A 207 -9.29 -11.67 -8.62
N LEU A 208 -10.02 -12.63 -9.20
CA LEU A 208 -10.96 -13.47 -8.45
C LEU A 208 -10.22 -14.30 -7.39
N PHE A 209 -9.07 -14.84 -7.74
CA PHE A 209 -8.22 -15.59 -6.82
C PHE A 209 -7.70 -14.70 -5.68
N LEU A 210 -7.21 -13.49 -5.98
CA LEU A 210 -6.81 -12.53 -4.96
C LEU A 210 -7.98 -12.21 -4.02
N ASN A 211 -9.18 -11.96 -4.55
CA ASN A 211 -10.35 -11.69 -3.72
C ASN A 211 -10.70 -12.87 -2.79
N LEU A 212 -10.59 -14.10 -3.29
CA LEU A 212 -10.78 -15.30 -2.47
C LEU A 212 -9.74 -15.36 -1.34
N LEU A 213 -8.47 -15.14 -1.65
CA LEU A 213 -7.38 -15.17 -0.66
C LEU A 213 -7.55 -14.09 0.42
N LEU A 214 -7.93 -12.88 0.03
CA LEU A 214 -8.17 -11.75 0.94
C LEU A 214 -9.34 -11.98 1.90
N VAL A 215 -10.29 -12.84 1.52
CA VAL A 215 -11.41 -13.23 2.38
C VAL A 215 -11.00 -14.42 3.25
N VAL A 216 -10.48 -15.49 2.65
CA VAL A 216 -10.25 -16.77 3.35
C VAL A 216 -9.09 -16.71 4.34
N GLN A 217 -7.97 -16.08 3.97
CA GLN A 217 -6.76 -16.11 4.81
C GLN A 217 -6.96 -15.43 6.17
N PRO A 218 -7.57 -14.22 6.28
CA PRO A 218 -7.79 -13.60 7.58
C PRO A 218 -8.68 -14.42 8.52
N PHE A 219 -9.70 -15.10 7.99
CA PHE A 219 -10.56 -15.99 8.80
C PHE A 219 -9.77 -17.16 9.38
N ILE A 220 -8.91 -17.81 8.58
CA ILE A 220 -8.07 -18.91 9.07
C ILE A 220 -7.04 -18.39 10.07
N PHE A 221 -6.37 -17.28 9.77
CA PHE A 221 -5.34 -16.68 10.63
C PHE A 221 -5.86 -16.33 12.03
N THR A 222 -7.07 -15.78 12.12
CA THR A 222 -7.71 -15.47 13.40
C THR A 222 -8.19 -16.73 14.13
N HIS A 223 -8.70 -17.73 13.40
CA HIS A 223 -9.14 -19.01 13.99
C HIS A 223 -8.01 -19.76 14.70
N ILE A 224 -6.77 -19.62 14.22
CA ILE A 224 -5.58 -20.26 14.79
C ILE A 224 -4.81 -19.38 15.78
N ASN A 225 -5.45 -18.34 16.32
CA ASN A 225 -4.89 -17.40 17.30
C ASN A 225 -3.66 -16.60 16.81
N SER A 226 -3.61 -16.24 15.53
CA SER A 226 -2.63 -15.30 14.97
C SER A 226 -1.15 -15.67 15.22
N PRO A 227 -0.68 -16.81 14.68
CA PRO A 227 0.68 -17.31 14.87
C PRO A 227 1.76 -16.39 14.28
N THR A 228 2.93 -16.36 14.92
CA THR A 228 4.08 -15.52 14.53
C THR A 228 5.06 -16.18 13.56
N TYR A 229 4.87 -17.47 13.24
CA TYR A 229 5.70 -18.25 12.30
C TYR A 229 7.21 -18.12 12.54
N ASP A 230 7.66 -18.32 13.77
CA ASP A 230 9.07 -18.09 14.14
C ASP A 230 9.99 -19.27 13.81
N ASP A 231 9.48 -20.52 13.81
CA ASP A 231 10.27 -21.74 13.64
C ASP A 231 9.67 -22.69 12.59
N LEU A 232 10.50 -23.61 12.06
CA LEU A 232 10.06 -24.64 11.11
C LEU A 232 9.09 -25.67 11.72
N THR A 233 8.99 -25.75 13.04
CA THR A 233 8.04 -26.62 13.77
C THR A 233 6.59 -26.29 13.43
N VAL A 234 6.33 -25.07 12.94
CA VAL A 234 5.02 -24.62 12.50
C VAL A 234 4.52 -25.42 11.28
N PHE A 235 5.42 -26.02 10.48
CA PHE A 235 5.04 -26.89 9.36
C PHE A 235 4.60 -28.30 9.78
N SER A 236 4.67 -28.65 11.07
CA SER A 236 4.23 -29.95 11.57
C SER A 236 2.70 -30.07 11.67
N GLN A 237 1.96 -28.95 11.67
CA GLN A 237 0.50 -28.98 11.71
C GLN A 237 -0.11 -28.58 10.36
N PRO A 238 -1.02 -29.39 9.77
CA PRO A 238 -1.60 -29.11 8.45
C PRO A 238 -2.29 -27.74 8.34
N LEU A 239 -2.91 -27.27 9.43
CA LEU A 239 -3.63 -26.01 9.46
C LEU A 239 -2.70 -24.80 9.34
N PHE A 240 -1.52 -24.85 9.97
CA PHE A 240 -0.50 -23.81 9.84
C PHE A 240 0.14 -23.80 8.45
N VAL A 241 0.34 -24.98 7.85
CA VAL A 241 0.83 -25.11 6.47
C VAL A 241 -0.16 -24.48 5.48
N LEU A 242 -1.47 -24.72 5.67
CA LEU A 242 -2.52 -24.12 4.85
C LEU A 242 -2.48 -22.59 4.95
N GLU A 243 -2.47 -22.05 6.17
CA GLU A 243 -2.42 -20.61 6.37
C GLU A 243 -1.16 -19.99 5.74
N TYR A 244 0.01 -20.58 5.99
CA TYR A 244 1.28 -20.11 5.43
C TYR A 244 1.24 -20.12 3.89
N THR A 245 0.66 -21.18 3.29
CA THR A 245 0.46 -21.28 1.85
C THR A 245 -0.42 -20.14 1.33
N LEU A 246 -1.50 -19.80 2.04
CA LEU A 246 -2.36 -18.68 1.69
C LEU A 246 -1.63 -17.33 1.81
N GLN A 247 -0.74 -17.15 2.79
CA GLN A 247 0.11 -15.95 2.87
C GLN A 247 1.03 -15.84 1.66
N VAL A 248 1.71 -16.92 1.30
CA VAL A 248 2.60 -16.98 0.11
C VAL A 248 1.84 -16.61 -1.16
N LEU A 249 0.64 -17.17 -1.34
CA LEU A 249 -0.20 -16.90 -2.49
C LEU A 249 -0.66 -15.43 -2.53
N ASN A 250 -0.99 -14.82 -1.38
CA ASN A 250 -1.33 -13.39 -1.30
C ASN A 250 -0.15 -12.51 -1.76
N VAL A 251 1.03 -12.75 -1.20
CA VAL A 251 2.24 -11.98 -1.55
C VAL A 251 2.63 -12.19 -3.02
N ALA A 252 2.48 -13.40 -3.56
CA ALA A 252 2.69 -13.67 -4.98
C ALA A 252 1.70 -12.89 -5.87
N CYS A 253 0.43 -12.78 -5.46
CA CYS A 253 -0.57 -11.98 -6.19
C CYS A 253 -0.24 -10.49 -6.14
N PHE A 254 0.14 -9.95 -4.97
CA PHE A 254 0.59 -8.55 -4.86
C PHE A 254 1.83 -8.29 -5.71
N GLY A 255 2.81 -9.19 -5.69
CA GLY A 255 4.01 -9.11 -6.52
C GLY A 255 3.67 -9.15 -8.01
N TRP A 256 2.70 -9.97 -8.42
CA TRP A 256 2.22 -9.99 -9.80
C TRP A 256 1.61 -8.65 -10.22
N TYR A 257 0.76 -8.04 -9.39
CA TYR A 257 0.18 -6.72 -9.70
C TYR A 257 1.23 -5.60 -9.71
N LEU A 258 2.19 -5.63 -8.79
CA LEU A 258 3.29 -4.68 -8.77
C LEU A 258 4.15 -4.81 -10.05
N TRP A 259 4.37 -6.04 -10.51
CA TRP A 259 5.00 -6.30 -11.80
C TRP A 259 4.16 -5.79 -12.98
N GLN A 260 2.84 -5.87 -12.93
CA GLN A 260 1.96 -5.27 -13.95
C GLN A 260 2.05 -3.75 -13.95
N VAL A 261 2.16 -3.08 -12.80
CA VAL A 261 2.42 -1.63 -12.73
C VAL A 261 3.72 -1.31 -13.48
N TYR A 262 4.80 -2.02 -13.16
CA TYR A 262 6.09 -1.82 -13.81
C TYR A 262 6.03 -2.07 -15.32
N ARG A 263 5.34 -3.12 -15.78
CA ARG A 263 5.21 -3.49 -17.19
C ARG A 263 4.14 -2.72 -17.96
N LYS A 264 3.38 -1.83 -17.32
CA LYS A 264 2.27 -1.16 -17.99
C LYS A 264 2.79 -0.35 -19.18
N ASN A 265 2.46 -0.80 -20.39
CA ASN A 265 2.85 -0.06 -21.58
C ASN A 265 2.02 1.21 -21.64
N VAL A 266 2.66 2.37 -21.46
CA VAL A 266 2.09 3.64 -21.89
C VAL A 266 2.30 3.71 -23.39
N SER A 267 1.42 3.08 -24.15
CA SER A 267 1.15 3.61 -25.48
C SER A 267 0.54 4.98 -25.24
N SER A 268 1.18 6.03 -25.76
CA SER A 268 0.64 7.39 -25.79
C SER A 268 -0.86 7.33 -26.09
N PRO A 269 -1.71 8.09 -25.37
CA PRO A 269 -3.14 8.07 -25.62
C PRO A 269 -3.39 8.33 -27.09
N GLN A 270 -4.21 7.46 -27.66
CA GLN A 270 -5.11 7.80 -28.75
C GLN A 270 -5.86 9.08 -28.35
N LEU A 271 -5.28 10.22 -28.68
CA LEU A 271 -5.95 11.49 -28.91
C LEU A 271 -5.86 11.71 -30.42
N ALA A 272 -6.72 10.99 -31.13
CA ALA A 272 -7.23 11.33 -32.44
C ALA A 272 -8.75 11.35 -32.30
#